data_AF-A0A3A0D1E2-F1
#
_entry.id   AF-A0A3A0D1E2-F1
#
_cell.length_a   1.000
_cell.length_b   1.000
_cell.length_c   1.000
_cell.angle_alpha   90.00
_cell.angle_beta   90.00
_cell.angle_gamma   90.00
#
_symmetry.space_group_name_H-M   'P 1'
#
loop_
_entity.id
_entity.type
_entity.pdbx_description
1 polymer ?
#
loop_
_entity_poly.entity_id
_entity_poly.type
_entity_poly.pdbx_seq_one_letter_code
_entity_poly.pdbx_strand_id
1 'polypeptide(L)'
;MNSKYAKWVFWTVVVVTAAAFIGGWAAGVPKLLGLGAVGLVFLTFQLYLARLGESRFQQALPAAHNFTSPPATAPTAKKPPRAVAELTADPSNPQALVEQMLGQGRFALLLRSQIIGNLSPDQLAETREALEENSSFVPEGEVVLGAVDDALADGKLEDHEILARRAAVVHVEPYFLDRFPVTNREYYEFVAAGGYEELPIWEKEIWPAMVEFVDETGHPGPRHWRDGHYPVGEENHPVGGINWFEASAYARWVGKRLPTDAEWVKAGAWPVALTRTARFQRKYPWGNT
;
A
#
# COMPACT_ATOMS: atom_id res chain seq x y z
N MET A 1 -16.88 -22.33 16.91
CA MET A 1 -17.06 -22.31 18.39
C MET A 1 -18.40 -22.94 18.76
N ASN A 2 -18.42 -23.90 19.68
CA ASN A 2 -19.63 -24.64 20.03
C ASN A 2 -20.65 -23.75 20.77
N SER A 3 -21.83 -23.55 20.19
CA SER A 3 -22.97 -22.76 20.72
C SER A 3 -23.32 -23.09 22.20
N LYS A 4 -23.01 -24.31 22.64
CA LYS A 4 -23.22 -24.76 24.02
C LYS A 4 -22.33 -24.05 25.05
N TYR A 5 -21.09 -23.70 24.71
CA TYR A 5 -20.17 -23.04 25.64
C TYR A 5 -20.49 -21.55 25.83
N ALA A 6 -20.92 -20.86 24.76
CA ALA A 6 -21.35 -19.47 24.86
C ALA A 6 -22.60 -19.31 25.74
N LYS A 7 -23.55 -20.24 25.64
CA LYS A 7 -24.74 -20.28 26.50
C LYS A 7 -24.39 -20.57 27.96
N TRP A 8 -23.40 -21.43 28.21
CA TRP A 8 -22.97 -21.75 29.57
C TRP A 8 -22.31 -20.55 30.26
N VAL A 9 -21.40 -19.85 29.58
CA VAL A 9 -20.75 -18.63 30.11
C VAL A 9 -21.77 -17.52 30.38
N PHE A 10 -22.74 -17.32 29.46
CA PHE A 10 -23.80 -16.33 29.63
C PHE A 10 -24.62 -16.58 30.91
N TRP A 11 -25.04 -17.83 31.14
CA TRP A 11 -25.82 -18.17 32.34
C TRP A 11 -25.02 -18.06 33.63
N THR A 12 -23.73 -18.38 33.64
CA THR A 12 -22.88 -18.22 34.83
C THR A 12 -22.71 -16.75 35.20
N VAL A 13 -22.52 -15.86 34.22
CA VAL A 13 -22.47 -14.41 34.47
C VAL A 13 -23.81 -13.91 35.03
N VAL A 14 -24.94 -14.30 34.43
CA VAL A 14 -26.27 -13.90 34.91
C VAL A 14 -26.52 -14.34 36.36
N VAL A 15 -26.17 -15.58 36.72
CA VAL A 15 -26.36 -16.11 38.08
C VAL A 15 -25.48 -15.39 39.11
N VAL A 16 -24.21 -15.13 38.78
CA VAL A 16 -23.29 -14.42 39.69
C VAL A 16 -23.73 -12.97 39.90
N THR A 17 -24.24 -12.32 38.85
CA THR A 17 -24.74 -10.94 38.94
C THR A 17 -26.03 -10.86 39.76
N ALA A 18 -26.94 -11.83 39.60
CA ALA A 18 -28.17 -11.93 40.38
C ALA A 18 -27.89 -12.21 41.87
N ALA A 19 -26.95 -13.10 42.18
CA ALA A 19 -26.57 -13.42 43.57
C ALA A 19 -25.95 -12.21 44.29
N ALA A 20 -25.12 -11.42 43.59
CA ALA A 20 -24.55 -10.18 44.14
C ALA A 20 -25.63 -9.12 44.42
N PHE A 21 -26.68 -9.06 43.58
CA PHE A 21 -27.79 -8.13 43.74
C PHE A 21 -28.69 -8.48 44.94
N ILE A 22 -28.96 -9.78 45.15
CA ILE A 22 -29.78 -10.27 46.28
C ILE A 22 -29.01 -10.13 47.60
N GLY A 23 -27.71 -10.43 47.63
CA GLY A 23 -26.88 -10.26 48.83
C GLY A 23 -26.72 -8.80 49.28
N GLY A 24 -26.67 -7.86 48.34
CA GLY A 24 -26.55 -6.42 48.65
C GLY A 24 -27.80 -5.81 49.32
N TRP A 25 -28.98 -6.38 49.07
CA TRP A 25 -30.24 -5.90 49.65
C TRP A 25 -30.41 -6.28 51.13
N ALA A 26 -29.82 -7.41 51.57
CA ALA A 26 -29.89 -7.86 52.95
C ALA A 26 -28.95 -7.12 53.93
N ALA A 27 -27.92 -6.43 53.41
CA ALA A 27 -26.86 -5.80 54.22
C ALA A 27 -26.92 -4.25 54.28
N GLY A 28 -27.92 -3.61 53.66
CA GLY A 28 -28.22 -2.18 53.86
C GLY A 28 -27.21 -1.17 53.30
N VAL A 29 -26.32 -1.55 52.37
CA VAL A 29 -25.33 -0.63 51.76
C VAL A 29 -25.33 -0.73 50.22
N PRO A 30 -26.22 -0.02 49.50
CA PRO A 30 -26.42 -0.23 48.07
C PRO A 30 -25.36 0.41 47.15
N LYS A 31 -24.47 1.29 47.65
CA LYS A 31 -23.58 2.09 46.78
C LYS A 31 -22.13 1.59 46.63
N LEU A 32 -21.69 0.60 47.41
CA LEU A 32 -20.29 0.12 47.39
C LEU A 32 -20.06 -1.21 46.68
N LEU A 33 -21.13 -1.95 46.31
CA LEU A 33 -21.02 -3.24 45.61
C LEU A 33 -21.14 -3.15 44.08
N GLY A 34 -21.71 -2.07 43.54
CA GLY A 34 -21.85 -1.88 42.09
C GLY A 34 -20.52 -1.67 41.35
N LEU A 35 -19.55 -0.99 41.98
CA LEU A 35 -18.24 -0.73 41.37
C LEU A 35 -17.34 -1.97 41.35
N GLY A 36 -17.41 -2.82 42.38
CA GLY A 36 -16.64 -4.06 42.45
C GLY A 36 -17.11 -5.11 41.43
N ALA A 37 -18.42 -5.25 41.24
CA ALA A 37 -19.00 -6.21 40.29
C ALA A 37 -18.70 -5.82 38.83
N VAL A 38 -18.77 -4.53 38.49
CA VAL A 38 -18.44 -4.04 37.14
C VAL A 38 -16.94 -4.19 36.85
N GLY A 39 -16.07 -3.93 37.83
CA GLY A 39 -14.63 -4.14 37.70
C GLY A 39 -14.27 -5.61 37.45
N LEU A 40 -14.94 -6.56 38.12
CA LEU A 40 -14.70 -7.99 37.94
C LEU A 40 -15.19 -8.48 36.57
N VAL A 41 -16.33 -7.98 36.08
CA VAL A 41 -16.85 -8.28 34.74
C VAL A 41 -15.92 -7.70 33.66
N PHE A 42 -15.39 -6.49 33.86
CA PHE A 42 -14.43 -5.90 32.93
C PHE A 42 -13.10 -6.68 32.92
N LEU A 43 -12.59 -7.09 34.08
CA LEU A 43 -11.36 -7.88 34.17
C LEU A 43 -11.52 -9.27 33.56
N THR A 44 -12.65 -9.93 33.79
CA THR A 44 -12.95 -11.24 33.17
C THR A 44 -13.17 -11.11 31.67
N PHE A 45 -13.73 -10.00 31.18
CA PHE A 45 -13.83 -9.71 29.75
C PHE A 45 -12.46 -9.42 29.11
N GLN A 46 -11.58 -8.66 29.78
CA GLN A 46 -10.21 -8.40 29.31
C GLN A 46 -9.36 -9.69 29.28
N LEU A 47 -9.47 -10.54 30.31
CA LEU A 47 -8.82 -11.85 30.32
C LEU A 47 -9.41 -12.79 29.25
N TYR A 48 -10.70 -12.69 28.96
CA TYR A 48 -11.35 -13.42 27.88
C TYR A 48 -10.88 -12.96 26.48
N LEU A 49 -10.71 -11.64 26.27
CA LEU A 49 -10.14 -11.08 25.04
C LEU A 49 -8.67 -11.45 24.86
N ALA A 50 -7.87 -11.41 25.94
CA ALA A 50 -6.47 -11.87 25.92
C ALA A 50 -6.37 -13.35 25.53
N ARG A 51 -7.26 -14.20 26.07
CA ARG A 51 -7.30 -15.63 25.76
C ARG A 51 -7.84 -15.93 24.36
N LEU A 52 -8.72 -15.09 23.81
CA LEU A 52 -9.14 -15.13 22.40
C LEU A 52 -8.01 -14.71 21.44
N GLY A 53 -7.18 -13.75 21.85
CA GLY A 53 -5.95 -13.37 21.14
C GLY A 53 -4.94 -14.51 21.08
N GLU A 54 -4.65 -15.15 22.21
CA GLU A 54 -3.74 -16.31 22.28
C GLU A 54 -4.27 -17.53 21.51
N SER A 55 -5.58 -17.79 21.51
CA SER A 55 -6.15 -18.94 20.79
C SER A 55 -6.22 -18.75 19.27
N ARG A 56 -6.32 -17.51 18.77
CA ARG A 56 -6.10 -17.21 17.35
C ARG A 56 -4.62 -17.30 16.96
N PHE A 57 -3.73 -16.91 17.87
CA PHE A 57 -2.28 -17.03 17.66
C PHE A 57 -1.80 -18.49 17.63
N GLN A 58 -2.38 -19.36 18.48
CA GLN A 58 -2.08 -20.80 18.46
C GLN A 58 -2.80 -21.58 17.34
N GLN A 59 -3.92 -21.08 16.79
CA GLN A 59 -4.54 -21.69 15.60
C GLN A 59 -3.84 -21.29 14.29
N ALA A 60 -3.01 -20.25 14.31
CA ALA A 60 -2.16 -19.84 13.19
C ALA A 60 -0.80 -20.56 13.13
N LEU A 61 -0.50 -21.42 14.11
CA LEU A 61 0.65 -22.32 14.09
C LEU A 61 0.14 -23.76 14.00
N PRO A 62 0.27 -24.47 12.85
CA PRO A 62 -0.07 -25.88 12.81
C PRO A 62 0.84 -26.65 13.78
N ALA A 63 0.20 -27.52 14.58
CA ALA A 63 0.87 -28.42 15.49
C ALA A 63 1.94 -29.23 14.75
N ALA A 64 3.13 -29.30 15.36
CA ALA A 64 4.22 -30.15 14.93
C ALA A 64 3.73 -31.59 14.76
N HIS A 65 3.55 -32.01 13.51
CA HIS A 65 3.57 -33.43 13.19
C HIS A 65 5.01 -33.90 13.43
N ASN A 66 5.16 -34.94 14.25
CA ASN A 66 6.42 -35.65 14.45
C ASN A 66 6.89 -36.19 13.09
N PHE A 67 7.69 -35.41 12.37
CA PHE A 67 8.52 -35.92 11.31
C PHE A 67 9.66 -36.69 11.97
N THR A 68 9.57 -38.01 11.89
CA THR A 68 10.75 -38.86 12.03
C THR A 68 11.70 -38.45 10.91
N SER A 69 12.80 -37.79 11.24
CA SER A 69 13.79 -37.31 10.28
C SER A 69 14.35 -38.49 9.47
N PRO A 70 14.25 -38.48 8.12
CA PRO A 70 15.22 -39.20 7.32
C PRO A 70 16.59 -38.51 7.45
N PRO A 71 17.71 -39.26 7.34
CA PRO A 71 19.04 -38.73 7.61
C PRO A 71 19.36 -37.54 6.70
N ALA A 72 19.94 -36.51 7.33
CA ALA A 72 20.28 -35.24 6.75
C ALA A 72 21.03 -35.37 5.42
N THR A 73 20.39 -34.90 4.35
CA THR A 73 21.07 -34.35 3.17
C THR A 73 20.31 -33.10 2.79
N ALA A 74 20.45 -32.05 3.61
CA ALA A 74 20.10 -30.71 3.18
C ALA A 74 21.11 -30.31 2.08
N PRO A 75 20.68 -30.00 0.84
CA PRO A 75 21.52 -29.17 0.01
C PRO A 75 21.65 -27.85 0.76
N THR A 76 22.88 -27.47 1.06
CA THR A 76 23.23 -26.13 1.50
C THR A 76 22.74 -25.16 0.43
N ALA A 77 21.50 -24.68 0.58
CA ALA A 77 20.99 -23.57 -0.20
C ALA A 77 21.85 -22.37 0.16
N LYS A 78 22.92 -22.20 -0.61
CA LYS A 78 23.70 -20.97 -0.66
C LYS A 78 22.68 -19.85 -0.74
N LYS A 79 22.68 -18.96 0.26
CA LYS A 79 22.15 -17.61 0.14
C LYS A 79 22.50 -17.16 -1.28
N PRO A 80 21.52 -16.86 -2.16
CA PRO A 80 21.84 -16.48 -3.52
C PRO A 80 22.87 -15.36 -3.43
N PRO A 81 23.96 -15.42 -4.21
CA PRO A 81 24.96 -14.37 -4.19
C PRO A 81 24.20 -13.07 -4.41
N ARG A 82 24.31 -12.19 -3.42
CA ARG A 82 23.75 -10.85 -3.44
C ARG A 82 24.30 -10.21 -4.73
N ALA A 83 23.55 -10.26 -5.81
CA ALA A 83 23.78 -9.42 -6.97
C ALA A 83 23.26 -8.04 -6.56
N VAL A 84 23.93 -7.46 -5.57
CA VAL A 84 24.00 -6.02 -5.46
C VAL A 84 24.52 -5.63 -6.85
N ALA A 85 23.74 -4.91 -7.64
CA ALA A 85 24.38 -3.85 -8.40
C ALA A 85 25.13 -3.08 -7.33
N GLU A 86 26.41 -3.43 -7.18
CA GLU A 86 27.26 -3.08 -6.06
C GLU A 86 26.98 -1.61 -5.75
N LEU A 87 26.78 -1.27 -4.46
CA LEU A 87 26.81 0.13 -4.04
C LEU A 87 28.22 0.63 -4.42
N THR A 88 28.43 0.97 -5.69
CA THR A 88 29.74 1.27 -6.28
C THR A 88 30.05 2.75 -6.12
N ALA A 89 29.04 3.58 -5.91
CA ALA A 89 29.22 4.97 -5.52
C ALA A 89 29.68 5.02 -4.06
N ASP A 90 30.88 5.54 -3.82
CA ASP A 90 31.30 6.00 -2.50
C ASP A 90 30.22 6.95 -1.96
N PRO A 91 29.52 6.63 -0.85
CA PRO A 91 28.48 7.49 -0.28
C PRO A 91 29.03 8.85 0.17
N SER A 92 30.35 9.00 0.23
CA SER A 92 31.06 10.24 0.53
C SER A 92 31.30 11.12 -0.70
N ASN A 93 31.04 10.63 -1.91
CA ASN A 93 31.17 11.36 -3.17
C ASN A 93 29.77 11.80 -3.68
N PRO A 94 29.39 13.08 -3.51
CA PRO A 94 28.08 13.57 -3.93
C PRO A 94 27.81 13.41 -5.43
N GLN A 95 28.87 13.45 -6.26
CA GLN A 95 28.75 13.37 -7.71
C GLN A 95 28.30 11.97 -8.14
N ALA A 96 28.96 10.94 -7.61
CA ALA A 96 28.64 9.54 -7.90
C ALA A 96 27.24 9.17 -7.41
N LEU A 97 26.78 9.77 -6.31
CA LEU A 97 25.43 9.59 -5.81
C LEU A 97 24.38 10.20 -6.76
N VAL A 98 24.63 11.38 -7.33
CA VAL A 98 23.72 12.00 -8.30
C VAL A 98 23.61 11.15 -9.56
N GLU A 99 24.74 10.71 -10.11
CA GLU A 99 24.77 9.81 -11.28
C GLU A 99 24.00 8.51 -11.02
N GLN A 100 24.20 7.91 -9.84
CA GLN A 100 23.44 6.73 -9.42
C GLN A 100 21.94 7.03 -9.31
N MET A 101 21.55 8.16 -8.73
CA MET A 101 20.14 8.53 -8.59
C MET A 101 19.47 8.78 -9.95
N LEU A 102 20.18 9.37 -10.91
CA LEU A 102 19.69 9.53 -12.28
C LEU A 102 19.53 8.17 -12.97
N GLY A 103 20.52 7.30 -12.84
CA GLY A 103 20.46 5.93 -13.38
C GLY A 103 19.28 5.11 -12.81
N GLN A 104 18.92 5.35 -11.55
CA GLN A 104 17.80 4.70 -10.88
C GLN A 104 16.44 5.37 -11.10
N GLY A 105 16.35 6.38 -11.99
CA GLY A 105 15.11 7.13 -12.22
C GLY A 105 14.64 7.97 -11.02
N ARG A 106 15.53 8.27 -10.07
CA ARG A 106 15.25 9.02 -8.82
C ARG A 106 15.49 10.52 -8.97
N PHE A 107 15.34 11.05 -10.20
CA PHE A 107 15.51 12.46 -10.54
C PHE A 107 14.56 13.39 -9.75
N ALA A 108 13.38 12.90 -9.36
CA ALA A 108 12.43 13.67 -8.55
C ALA A 108 12.98 14.03 -7.16
N LEU A 109 13.84 13.17 -6.58
CA LEU A 109 14.51 13.48 -5.31
C LEU A 109 15.53 14.61 -5.47
N LEU A 110 16.27 14.63 -6.58
CA LEU A 110 17.30 15.63 -6.87
C LEU A 110 16.71 17.05 -7.04
N LEU A 111 15.48 17.13 -7.55
CA LEU A 111 14.78 18.40 -7.75
C LEU A 111 14.07 18.94 -6.49
N ARG A 112 14.17 18.26 -5.34
CA ARG A 112 13.61 18.77 -4.09
C ARG A 112 14.33 20.04 -3.65
N SER A 113 13.59 20.96 -3.04
CA SER A 113 14.12 22.28 -2.63
C SER A 113 15.34 22.20 -1.72
N GLN A 114 15.47 21.12 -0.92
CA GLN A 114 16.61 20.91 -0.04
C GLN A 114 17.89 20.45 -0.77
N ILE A 115 17.76 19.87 -1.96
CA ILE A 115 18.88 19.25 -2.71
C ILE A 115 19.25 20.11 -3.92
N ILE A 116 18.27 20.70 -4.60
CA ILE A 116 18.46 21.41 -5.88
C ILE A 116 19.52 22.51 -5.82
N GLY A 117 19.68 23.19 -4.68
CA GLY A 117 20.68 24.23 -4.47
C GLY A 117 22.13 23.73 -4.37
N ASN A 118 22.32 22.42 -4.20
CA ASN A 118 23.64 21.79 -4.08
C ASN A 118 24.10 21.13 -5.38
N LEU A 119 23.26 21.10 -6.42
CA LEU A 119 23.61 20.53 -7.73
C LEU A 119 24.46 21.52 -8.53
N SER A 120 25.45 21.01 -9.26
CA SER A 120 26.13 21.81 -10.27
C SER A 120 25.15 22.21 -11.39
N PRO A 121 25.44 23.26 -12.17
CA PRO A 121 24.60 23.64 -13.32
C PRO A 121 24.39 22.49 -14.31
N ASP A 122 25.43 21.68 -14.55
CA ASP A 122 25.38 20.54 -15.46
C ASP A 122 24.48 19.42 -14.91
N GLN A 123 24.61 19.09 -13.62
CA GLN A 123 23.75 18.09 -12.97
C GLN A 123 22.29 18.51 -12.94
N LEU A 124 22.02 19.81 -12.72
CA LEU A 124 20.66 20.33 -12.75
C LEU A 124 20.05 20.23 -14.16
N ALA A 125 20.85 20.51 -15.20
CA ALA A 125 20.42 20.38 -16.58
C ALA A 125 20.08 18.91 -16.91
N GLU A 126 20.98 17.99 -16.59
CA GLU A 126 20.80 16.55 -16.80
C GLU A 126 19.57 16.01 -16.05
N THR A 127 19.37 16.44 -14.80
CA THR A 127 18.20 16.04 -14.00
C THR A 127 16.89 16.54 -14.61
N ARG A 128 16.89 17.75 -15.18
CA ARG A 128 15.70 18.31 -15.86
C ARG A 128 15.43 17.61 -17.17
N GLU A 129 16.47 17.32 -17.95
CA GLU A 129 16.37 16.54 -19.18
C GLU A 129 15.78 15.16 -18.90
N ALA A 130 16.30 14.45 -17.89
CA ALA A 130 15.77 13.16 -17.46
C ALA A 130 14.29 13.24 -17.03
N LEU A 131 13.88 14.31 -16.32
CA LEU A 131 12.47 14.54 -15.97
C LEU A 131 11.61 14.75 -17.23
N GLU A 132 12.06 15.58 -18.16
CA GLU A 132 11.32 15.89 -19.39
C GLU A 132 11.21 14.70 -20.34
N GLU A 133 12.24 13.85 -20.41
CA GLU A 133 12.23 12.63 -21.23
C GLU A 133 11.27 11.57 -20.69
N ASN A 134 11.25 11.37 -19.37
CA ASN A 134 10.51 10.29 -18.73
C ASN A 134 9.09 10.68 -18.31
N SER A 135 8.83 11.97 -18.11
CA SER A 135 7.53 12.48 -17.66
C SER A 135 6.97 13.52 -18.64
N SER A 136 5.67 13.74 -18.54
CA SER A 136 4.93 14.76 -19.28
C SER A 136 4.41 15.81 -18.31
N PHE A 137 4.60 17.08 -18.65
CA PHE A 137 3.99 18.18 -17.92
C PHE A 137 2.49 18.27 -18.23
N VAL A 138 1.66 18.20 -17.19
CA VAL A 138 0.23 18.43 -17.26
C VAL A 138 -0.06 19.80 -16.65
N PRO A 139 -0.54 20.77 -17.44
CA PRO A 139 -0.76 22.14 -16.97
C PRO A 139 -1.92 22.21 -15.97
N GLU A 140 -1.98 23.30 -15.21
CA GLU A 140 -3.12 23.63 -14.34
C GLU A 140 -4.44 23.69 -15.12
N GLY A 141 -5.55 23.35 -14.48
CA GLY A 141 -6.88 23.44 -15.07
C GLY A 141 -7.87 22.45 -14.50
N GLU A 142 -9.11 22.58 -14.93
CA GLU A 142 -10.25 21.82 -14.45
C GLU A 142 -10.45 20.51 -15.24
N VAL A 143 -10.96 19.48 -14.56
CA VAL A 143 -11.35 18.19 -15.14
C VAL A 143 -12.72 17.77 -14.63
N VAL A 144 -13.47 17.02 -15.44
CA VAL A 144 -14.74 16.44 -15.03
C VAL A 144 -14.51 14.99 -14.61
N LEU A 145 -14.84 14.67 -13.35
CA LEU A 145 -14.87 13.30 -12.84
C LEU A 145 -16.30 12.78 -12.79
N GLY A 146 -16.52 11.56 -13.29
CA GLY A 146 -17.86 10.96 -13.42
C GLY A 146 -18.30 10.85 -14.89
N ALA A 147 -19.44 10.19 -15.12
CA ALA A 147 -19.82 9.74 -16.46
C ALA A 147 -19.97 10.89 -17.47
N VAL A 148 -19.17 10.83 -18.54
CA VAL A 148 -19.50 11.41 -19.84
C VAL A 148 -20.22 10.29 -20.62
N ASP A 149 -21.53 10.25 -20.44
CA ASP A 149 -22.59 9.60 -21.23
C ASP A 149 -22.65 8.07 -21.50
N ASP A 150 -21.58 7.27 -21.36
CA ASP A 150 -21.67 5.85 -21.80
C ASP A 150 -22.07 4.83 -20.73
N ALA A 151 -21.80 5.09 -19.45
CA ALA A 151 -22.10 4.14 -18.37
C ALA A 151 -23.60 4.07 -18.01
N LEU A 152 -24.44 4.93 -18.61
CA LEU A 152 -25.88 4.96 -18.40
C LEU A 152 -26.65 4.08 -19.39
N ALA A 153 -26.01 3.59 -20.45
CA ALA A 153 -26.70 2.92 -21.56
C ALA A 153 -27.07 1.45 -21.28
N ASP A 154 -26.38 0.77 -20.36
CA ASP A 154 -26.61 -0.65 -20.09
C ASP A 154 -27.52 -0.92 -18.88
N GLY A 155 -27.88 0.11 -18.11
CA GLY A 155 -28.81 0.02 -16.99
C GLY A 155 -28.35 -0.87 -15.83
N LYS A 156 -27.05 -1.16 -15.72
CA LYS A 156 -26.51 -2.13 -14.74
C LYS A 156 -26.05 -1.54 -13.41
N LEU A 157 -26.09 -0.22 -13.25
CA LEU A 157 -25.51 0.46 -12.09
C LEU A 157 -26.50 0.54 -10.93
N GLU A 158 -26.01 0.28 -9.71
CA GLU A 158 -26.79 0.42 -8.49
C GLU A 158 -26.88 1.90 -8.03
N ASP A 159 -27.92 2.28 -7.27
CA ASP A 159 -28.21 3.67 -6.88
C ASP A 159 -27.03 4.41 -6.22
N HIS A 160 -26.19 3.69 -5.46
CA HIS A 160 -25.01 4.27 -4.82
C HIS A 160 -23.88 4.60 -5.82
N GLU A 161 -23.79 3.85 -6.92
CA GLU A 161 -22.86 4.10 -8.02
C GLU A 161 -23.32 5.23 -8.94
N ILE A 162 -24.64 5.48 -8.99
CA ILE A 162 -25.25 6.62 -9.69
C ILE A 162 -25.01 7.93 -8.91
N LEU A 163 -25.12 7.89 -7.58
CA LEU A 163 -24.88 9.04 -6.72
C LEU A 163 -23.40 9.49 -6.70
N ALA A 164 -22.46 8.54 -6.78
CA ALA A 164 -21.03 8.81 -6.92
C ALA A 164 -20.65 9.43 -8.29
N ARG A 165 -21.52 9.30 -9.30
CA ARG A 165 -21.28 9.71 -10.69
C ARG A 165 -21.83 11.09 -11.07
N ARG A 166 -22.25 11.93 -10.10
CA ARG A 166 -22.48 13.35 -10.41
C ARG A 166 -21.18 13.95 -10.91
N ALA A 167 -21.16 14.34 -12.19
CA ALA A 167 -20.03 14.99 -12.84
C ALA A 167 -19.49 16.13 -11.96
N ALA A 168 -18.40 15.87 -11.25
CA ALA A 168 -17.75 16.82 -10.37
C ALA A 168 -16.67 17.54 -11.18
N VAL A 169 -16.72 18.86 -11.21
CA VAL A 169 -15.61 19.66 -11.74
C VAL A 169 -14.58 19.77 -10.63
N VAL A 170 -13.38 19.27 -10.89
CA VAL A 170 -12.26 19.30 -9.95
C VAL A 170 -11.16 20.15 -10.56
N HIS A 171 -10.68 21.13 -9.80
CA HIS A 171 -9.48 21.89 -10.16
C HIS A 171 -8.24 21.06 -9.85
N VAL A 172 -7.31 20.99 -10.79
CA VAL A 172 -6.06 20.24 -10.65
C VAL A 172 -4.89 21.18 -10.94
N GLU A 173 -4.01 21.31 -9.95
CA GLU A 173 -2.72 22.02 -10.03
C GLU A 173 -1.81 21.45 -11.13
N PRO A 174 -0.76 22.16 -11.57
CA PRO A 174 0.18 21.62 -12.53
C PRO A 174 1.04 20.52 -11.90
N TYR A 175 1.31 19.46 -12.66
CA TYR A 175 2.12 18.33 -12.19
C TYR A 175 2.81 17.60 -13.34
N PHE A 176 3.76 16.73 -13.01
CA PHE A 176 4.37 15.80 -13.96
C PHE A 176 3.78 14.41 -13.78
N LEU A 177 3.47 13.74 -14.89
CA LEU A 177 3.07 12.34 -14.92
C LEU A 177 4.05 11.53 -15.76
N ASP A 178 4.48 10.37 -15.30
CA ASP A 178 5.34 9.50 -16.09
C ASP A 178 4.66 9.11 -17.42
N ARG A 179 5.43 9.11 -18.50
CA ARG A 179 4.93 8.82 -19.86
C ARG A 179 4.54 7.35 -20.03
N PHE A 180 5.22 6.48 -19.31
CA PHE A 180 5.02 5.04 -19.36
C PHE A 180 4.78 4.49 -17.96
N PRO A 181 4.08 3.35 -17.83
CA PRO A 181 4.05 2.60 -16.58
C PRO A 181 5.45 2.22 -16.12
N VAL A 182 5.63 2.09 -14.80
CA VAL A 182 6.86 1.57 -14.21
C VAL A 182 7.17 0.19 -14.78
N THR A 183 8.40 0.01 -15.24
CA THR A 183 8.87 -1.22 -15.87
C THR A 183 9.36 -2.25 -14.85
N ASN A 184 9.45 -3.51 -15.25
CA ASN A 184 10.04 -4.57 -14.44
C ASN A 184 11.50 -4.26 -14.04
N ARG A 185 12.30 -3.68 -14.95
CA ARG A 185 13.69 -3.29 -14.66
C ARG A 185 13.78 -2.24 -13.57
N GLU A 186 12.98 -1.18 -13.66
CA GLU A 186 12.96 -0.11 -12.64
C GLU A 186 12.46 -0.65 -11.28
N TYR A 187 11.43 -1.48 -11.29
CA TYR A 187 10.95 -2.11 -10.06
C TYR A 187 11.96 -3.09 -9.45
N TYR A 188 12.78 -3.72 -10.29
CA TYR A 188 13.84 -4.62 -9.83
C TYR A 188 14.92 -3.86 -9.06
N GLU A 189 15.27 -2.65 -9.47
CA GLU A 189 16.21 -1.81 -8.73
C GLU A 189 15.69 -1.47 -7.34
N PHE A 190 14.38 -1.23 -7.21
CA PHE A 190 13.71 -1.04 -5.93
C PHE A 190 13.81 -2.29 -5.04
N VAL A 191 13.50 -3.47 -5.57
CA VAL A 191 13.63 -4.75 -4.84
C VAL A 191 15.08 -5.00 -4.43
N ALA A 192 16.03 -4.84 -5.37
CA ALA A 192 17.45 -5.09 -5.16
C ALA A 192 18.09 -4.10 -4.16
N ALA A 193 17.57 -2.88 -4.06
CA ALA A 193 17.97 -1.89 -3.06
C ALA A 193 17.46 -2.21 -1.64
N GLY A 194 16.60 -3.22 -1.49
CA GLY A 194 15.99 -3.57 -0.21
C GLY A 194 14.73 -2.76 0.10
N GLY A 195 13.99 -2.35 -0.95
CA GLY A 195 12.78 -1.55 -0.79
C GLY A 195 11.70 -2.19 0.08
N TYR A 196 11.66 -3.52 0.16
CA TYR A 196 10.73 -4.25 1.05
C TYR A 196 11.18 -4.25 2.51
N GLU A 197 12.42 -3.89 2.80
CA GLU A 197 12.98 -3.77 4.14
C GLU A 197 13.00 -2.32 4.67
N GLU A 198 12.85 -1.33 3.79
CA GLU A 198 12.85 0.09 4.13
C GLU A 198 11.52 0.56 4.76
N LEU A 199 11.25 0.23 6.02
CA LEU A 199 9.99 0.58 6.72
C LEU A 199 9.48 2.04 6.55
N PRO A 200 10.34 3.11 6.48
CA PRO A 200 9.86 4.48 6.35
C PRO A 200 9.11 4.83 5.06
N ILE A 201 9.30 4.09 3.97
CA ILE A 201 8.57 4.32 2.71
C ILE A 201 7.18 3.65 2.69
N TRP A 202 6.92 2.77 3.65
CA TRP A 202 5.67 2.03 3.79
C TRP A 202 4.71 2.71 4.77
N GLU A 203 3.41 2.49 4.58
CA GLU A 203 2.41 2.93 5.56
C GLU A 203 2.52 2.08 6.82
N LYS A 204 2.42 2.71 8.00
CA LYS A 204 2.68 2.03 9.27
C LYS A 204 1.65 0.94 9.55
N GLU A 205 0.44 1.16 9.06
CA GLU A 205 -0.72 0.30 9.20
C GLU A 205 -0.52 -1.05 8.50
N ILE A 206 0.33 -1.10 7.46
CA ILE A 206 0.56 -2.32 6.67
C ILE A 206 1.85 -3.06 7.05
N TRP A 207 2.66 -2.53 7.98
CA TRP A 207 3.91 -3.18 8.40
C TRP A 207 3.74 -4.67 8.78
N PRO A 208 2.68 -5.10 9.50
CA PRO A 208 2.49 -6.51 9.81
C PRO A 208 2.22 -7.40 8.58
N ALA A 209 1.66 -6.82 7.51
CA ALA A 209 1.29 -7.54 6.29
C ALA A 209 2.43 -7.57 5.25
N MET A 210 3.48 -6.76 5.40
CA MET A 210 4.60 -6.72 4.46
C MET A 210 5.29 -8.06 4.27
N VAL A 211 5.30 -8.91 5.31
CA VAL A 211 5.86 -10.27 5.24
C VAL A 211 5.13 -11.20 4.27
N GLU A 212 3.91 -10.83 3.85
CA GLU A 212 3.10 -11.57 2.88
C GLU A 212 3.35 -11.09 1.44
N PHE A 213 4.08 -9.99 1.26
CA PHE A 213 4.38 -9.44 -0.08
C PHE A 213 5.59 -10.13 -0.67
N VAL A 214 5.35 -11.36 -1.10
CA VAL A 214 6.36 -12.25 -1.67
C VAL A 214 5.97 -12.74 -3.06
N ASP A 215 7.00 -13.09 -3.81
CA ASP A 215 6.94 -13.70 -5.13
C ASP A 215 6.55 -15.19 -5.06
N GLU A 216 6.53 -15.89 -6.20
CA GLU A 216 6.14 -17.31 -6.27
C GLU A 216 7.06 -18.25 -5.47
N THR A 217 8.27 -17.78 -5.13
CA THR A 217 9.32 -18.54 -4.44
C THR A 217 9.50 -18.12 -2.97
N GLY A 218 8.70 -17.15 -2.50
CA GLY A 218 8.76 -16.64 -1.14
C GLY A 218 9.80 -15.54 -0.90
N HIS A 219 10.40 -14.99 -1.97
CA HIS A 219 11.26 -13.82 -1.87
C HIS A 219 10.43 -12.52 -1.89
N PRO A 220 10.83 -11.45 -1.18
CA PRO A 220 10.13 -10.17 -1.25
C PRO A 220 10.08 -9.65 -2.70
N GLY A 221 8.89 -9.29 -3.17
CA GLY A 221 8.72 -8.81 -4.54
C GLY A 221 7.32 -9.05 -5.13
N PRO A 222 7.12 -8.66 -6.41
CA PRO A 222 5.86 -8.84 -7.11
C PRO A 222 5.43 -10.31 -7.20
N ARG A 223 4.13 -10.56 -7.09
CA ARG A 223 3.55 -11.92 -6.98
C ARG A 223 3.93 -12.88 -8.13
N HIS A 224 4.16 -12.36 -9.33
CA HIS A 224 4.44 -13.18 -10.52
C HIS A 224 5.94 -13.36 -10.81
N TRP A 225 6.80 -12.79 -9.96
CA TRP A 225 8.24 -12.96 -10.08
C TRP A 225 8.67 -14.30 -9.49
N ARG A 226 9.92 -14.70 -9.80
CA ARG A 226 10.55 -15.89 -9.24
C ARG A 226 11.97 -15.59 -8.85
N ASP A 227 12.37 -16.10 -7.68
CA ASP A 227 13.69 -15.95 -7.11
C ASP A 227 14.14 -14.46 -7.06
N GLY A 228 13.19 -13.55 -6.81
CA GLY A 228 13.41 -12.10 -6.79
C GLY A 228 13.65 -11.46 -8.16
N HIS A 229 13.32 -12.14 -9.26
CA HIS A 229 13.55 -11.67 -10.62
C HIS A 229 12.26 -11.66 -11.46
N TYR A 230 12.15 -10.67 -12.35
CA TYR A 230 11.10 -10.59 -13.35
C TYR A 230 11.27 -11.67 -14.45
N PRO A 231 10.20 -11.99 -15.20
CA PRO A 231 10.28 -12.91 -16.33
C PRO A 231 11.33 -12.48 -17.37
N VAL A 232 12.13 -13.42 -17.86
CA VAL A 232 13.20 -13.14 -18.83
C VAL A 232 12.64 -12.54 -20.12
N GLY A 233 13.21 -11.41 -20.56
CA GLY A 233 12.79 -10.70 -21.77
C GLY A 233 11.64 -9.71 -21.55
N GLU A 234 11.20 -9.52 -20.30
CA GLU A 234 10.15 -8.57 -19.93
C GLU A 234 10.69 -7.33 -19.20
N GLU A 235 11.98 -7.00 -19.35
CA GLU A 235 12.64 -5.92 -18.60
C GLU A 235 11.98 -4.54 -18.83
N ASN A 236 11.46 -4.29 -20.03
CA ASN A 236 10.79 -3.04 -20.41
C ASN A 236 9.25 -3.15 -20.35
N HIS A 237 8.71 -4.29 -19.91
CA HIS A 237 7.26 -4.44 -19.72
C HIS A 237 6.82 -3.75 -18.42
N PRO A 238 5.56 -3.29 -18.34
CA PRO A 238 4.98 -2.80 -17.09
C PRO A 238 5.08 -3.86 -15.99
N VAL A 239 5.49 -3.46 -14.79
CA VAL A 239 5.48 -4.35 -13.63
C VAL A 239 4.04 -4.74 -13.28
N GLY A 240 3.80 -6.04 -13.15
CA GLY A 240 2.52 -6.61 -12.76
C GLY A 240 2.62 -7.39 -11.45
N GLY A 241 1.48 -7.75 -10.87
CA GLY A 241 1.44 -8.56 -9.64
C GLY A 241 1.82 -7.81 -8.37
N ILE A 242 1.77 -6.47 -8.39
CA ILE A 242 1.92 -5.61 -7.22
C ILE A 242 0.57 -5.06 -6.76
N ASN A 243 0.45 -4.81 -5.46
CA ASN A 243 -0.70 -4.15 -4.86
C ASN A 243 -0.50 -2.62 -4.76
N TRP A 244 -1.54 -1.90 -4.33
CA TRP A 244 -1.49 -0.45 -4.21
C TRP A 244 -0.42 0.05 -3.21
N PHE A 245 -0.20 -0.65 -2.10
CA PHE A 245 0.80 -0.27 -1.09
C PHE A 245 2.22 -0.45 -1.64
N GLU A 246 2.47 -1.52 -2.40
CA GLU A 246 3.72 -1.77 -3.11
C GLU A 246 4.02 -0.67 -4.15
N ALA A 247 3.00 -0.25 -4.91
CA ALA A 247 3.13 0.86 -5.86
C ALA A 247 3.39 2.20 -5.15
N SER A 248 2.72 2.45 -4.03
CA SER A 248 2.90 3.65 -3.20
C SER A 248 4.29 3.71 -2.57
N ALA A 249 4.80 2.58 -2.06
CA ALA A 249 6.15 2.46 -1.50
C ALA A 249 7.21 2.72 -2.58
N TYR A 250 7.08 2.09 -3.75
CA TYR A 250 7.96 2.36 -4.90
C TYR A 250 7.97 3.85 -5.27
N ALA A 251 6.79 4.46 -5.41
CA ALA A 251 6.68 5.87 -5.76
C ALA A 251 7.42 6.77 -4.74
N ARG A 252 7.29 6.48 -3.44
CA ARG A 252 8.01 7.20 -2.38
C ARG A 252 9.52 6.96 -2.45
N TRP A 253 9.96 5.75 -2.76
CA TRP A 253 11.38 5.39 -2.89
C TRP A 253 12.09 6.15 -4.02
N VAL A 254 11.44 6.30 -5.18
CA VAL A 254 11.94 7.14 -6.29
C VAL A 254 11.70 8.65 -6.08
N GLY A 255 11.05 9.03 -4.99
CA GLY A 255 10.77 10.42 -4.64
C GLY A 255 9.56 11.06 -5.32
N LYS A 256 8.73 10.25 -5.98
CA LYS A 256 7.47 10.62 -6.63
C LYS A 256 6.28 10.31 -5.70
N ARG A 257 5.07 10.29 -6.27
CA ARG A 257 3.82 9.84 -5.64
C ARG A 257 2.90 9.25 -6.69
N LEU A 258 1.88 8.51 -6.25
CA LEU A 258 0.80 8.09 -7.14
C LEU A 258 -0.06 9.30 -7.54
N PRO A 259 -0.60 9.31 -8.78
CA PRO A 259 -1.58 10.31 -9.19
C PRO A 259 -2.91 10.09 -8.46
N THR A 260 -3.65 11.17 -8.27
CA THR A 260 -5.07 11.11 -7.89
C THR A 260 -5.92 10.74 -9.10
N ASP A 261 -7.16 10.32 -8.89
CA ASP A 261 -8.10 10.05 -9.98
C ASP A 261 -8.30 11.27 -10.89
N ALA A 262 -8.39 12.48 -10.30
CA ALA A 262 -8.52 13.74 -11.01
C ALA A 262 -7.32 13.99 -11.94
N GLU A 263 -6.11 13.80 -11.42
CA GLU A 263 -4.88 13.93 -12.19
C GLU A 263 -4.88 12.89 -13.32
N TRP A 264 -5.09 11.62 -13.01
CA TRP A 264 -5.05 10.54 -13.99
C TRP A 264 -6.02 10.76 -15.16
N VAL A 265 -7.28 11.13 -14.86
CA VAL A 265 -8.28 11.46 -15.90
C VAL A 265 -7.88 12.69 -16.68
N LYS A 266 -7.37 13.73 -16.02
CA LYS A 266 -6.95 14.96 -16.70
C LYS A 266 -5.83 14.69 -17.70
N ALA A 267 -4.81 13.90 -17.33
CA ALA A 267 -3.74 13.53 -18.24
C ALA A 267 -4.25 12.78 -19.48
N GLY A 268 -5.26 11.91 -19.30
CA GLY A 268 -5.82 11.10 -20.37
C GLY A 268 -6.88 11.80 -21.23
N ALA A 269 -7.46 12.93 -20.80
CA ALA A 269 -8.64 13.50 -21.46
C ALA A 269 -8.51 14.98 -21.86
N TRP A 270 -7.33 15.57 -21.67
CA TRP A 270 -6.98 16.96 -21.97
C TRP A 270 -6.98 17.29 -23.49
N PRO A 271 -7.30 18.53 -23.92
CA PRO A 271 -7.80 19.66 -23.12
C PRO A 271 -9.30 19.60 -22.84
N VAL A 272 -9.70 20.11 -21.67
CA VAL A 272 -11.11 20.31 -21.32
C VAL A 272 -11.50 21.75 -21.68
N ALA A 273 -12.44 21.92 -22.60
CA ALA A 273 -13.02 23.24 -22.86
C ALA A 273 -14.28 23.39 -22.01
N LEU A 274 -14.24 24.28 -21.03
CA LEU A 274 -15.38 24.62 -20.18
C LEU A 274 -15.95 25.95 -20.68
N THR A 275 -17.12 25.89 -21.31
CA THR A 275 -17.91 27.07 -21.63
C THR A 275 -19.10 27.15 -20.69
N ARG A 276 -19.76 28.31 -20.60
CA ARG A 276 -21.00 28.46 -19.81
C ARG A 276 -22.09 27.45 -20.17
N THR A 277 -22.05 26.90 -21.39
CA THR A 277 -23.12 26.06 -21.96
C THR A 277 -22.68 24.64 -22.30
N ALA A 278 -21.38 24.33 -22.32
CA ALA A 278 -20.87 23.02 -22.69
C ALA A 278 -19.54 22.71 -21.99
N ARG A 279 -19.39 21.45 -21.57
CA ARG A 279 -18.14 20.89 -21.08
C ARG A 279 -17.67 19.86 -22.10
N PHE A 280 -16.54 20.12 -22.75
CA PHE A 280 -15.95 19.20 -23.71
C PHE A 280 -14.71 18.56 -23.10
N GLN A 281 -14.75 17.24 -22.93
CA GLN A 281 -13.62 16.41 -22.51
C GLN A 281 -13.52 15.26 -23.52
N ARG A 282 -12.30 14.86 -23.89
CA ARG A 282 -12.13 13.76 -24.83
C ARG A 282 -12.65 12.46 -24.23
N LYS A 283 -13.27 11.62 -25.07
CA LYS A 283 -13.71 10.28 -24.67
C LYS A 283 -12.54 9.32 -24.43
N TYR A 284 -11.52 9.41 -25.29
CA TYR A 284 -10.29 8.64 -25.22
C TYR A 284 -9.07 9.56 -25.32
N PRO A 285 -7.87 9.11 -24.87
CA PRO A 285 -6.64 9.89 -24.99
C PRO A 285 -6.30 10.31 -26.42
N TRP A 286 -6.65 9.47 -27.40
CA TRP A 286 -6.42 9.72 -28.82
C TRP A 286 -7.57 10.48 -29.51
N GLY A 287 -8.69 10.74 -28.83
CA GLY A 287 -9.82 11.47 -29.41
C GLY A 287 -11.18 10.85 -29.05
N ASN A 288 -12.11 10.87 -30.00
CA ASN A 288 -13.49 10.41 -29.79
C ASN A 288 -13.84 9.14 -30.57
N THR A 289 -12.87 8.52 -31.24
CA THR A 289 -13.03 7.38 -32.15
C THR A 289 -11.92 6.38 -31.95
#